data_AF-A0A7J4JG92-F1
#
_entry.id   AF-A0A7J4JG92-F1
#
_cell.length_a   1.000
_cell.length_b   1.000
_cell.length_c   1.000
_cell.angle_alpha   90.00
_cell.angle_beta   90.00
_cell.angle_gamma   90.00
#
_symmetry.space_group_name_H-M   'P 1'
#
loop_
_entity.id
_entity.type
_entity.pdbx_description
1 polymer ?
#
loop_
_entity_poly.entity_id
_entity_poly.type
_entity_poly.pdbx_seq_one_letter_code
_entity_poly.pdbx_strand_id
1 'polypeptide(L)'
;MESYFELALIKDIITRHDVRDPAALRNLAFYLLTNSGKQVSLKKMRVALGLSYDTIRQFLGYLEASFLVFQVPFFSFSLKESLSKPRKVFAFDLGMQQYASKSFTEDRGRLAEAAVAIELKHRGFEAYYWKNAGEVDFVAKKKTSLLPINVCYSENLPKREKEGLMEFCKK
;
A
#
# COMPACT_ATOMS: atom_id res chain seq x y z
N MET A 1 -17.84 1.16 18.94
CA MET A 1 -16.52 0.58 18.59
C MET A 1 -15.88 1.34 17.43
N GLU A 2 -16.69 1.85 16.48
CA GLU A 2 -16.32 2.60 15.26
C GLU A 2 -15.52 3.90 15.46
N SER A 3 -15.74 4.71 16.50
CA SER A 3 -14.97 5.96 16.67
C SER A 3 -13.66 5.78 17.45
N TYR A 4 -13.52 4.69 18.21
CA TYR A 4 -12.46 4.59 19.22
C TYR A 4 -11.08 4.34 18.60
N PHE A 5 -11.01 3.53 17.54
CA PHE A 5 -9.74 3.11 16.96
C PHE A 5 -9.12 4.19 16.07
N GLU A 6 -9.94 4.85 15.28
CA GLU A 6 -9.55 6.00 14.46
C GLU A 6 -9.14 7.20 15.35
N LEU A 7 -9.89 7.45 16.43
CA LEU A 7 -9.55 8.47 17.41
C LEU A 7 -8.36 8.10 18.27
N ALA A 8 -8.11 6.83 18.59
CA ALA A 8 -6.97 6.46 19.44
C ALA A 8 -5.65 6.50 18.65
N LEU A 9 -5.55 5.77 17.53
CA LEU A 9 -4.29 5.69 16.79
C LEU A 9 -3.86 7.02 16.19
N ILE A 10 -4.78 7.74 15.53
CA ILE A 10 -4.40 9.02 14.92
C ILE A 10 -4.12 10.07 16.00
N LYS A 11 -4.86 10.07 17.12
CA LYS A 11 -4.56 10.98 18.24
C LYS A 11 -3.22 10.66 18.89
N ASP A 12 -2.88 9.39 19.04
CA ASP A 12 -1.57 8.99 19.55
C ASP A 12 -0.45 9.49 18.64
N ILE A 13 -0.63 9.42 17.31
CA ILE A 13 0.33 9.98 16.34
C ILE A 13 0.40 11.50 16.48
N ILE A 14 -0.74 12.18 16.56
CA ILE A 14 -0.82 13.64 16.70
C ILE A 14 -0.07 14.09 17.95
N THR A 15 -0.34 13.45 19.08
CA THR A 15 0.27 13.78 20.38
C THR A 15 1.75 13.42 20.42
N ARG A 16 2.14 12.24 19.92
CA ARG A 16 3.54 11.78 19.91
C ARG A 16 4.46 12.66 19.05
N HIS A 17 3.95 13.17 17.93
CA HIS A 17 4.74 13.93 16.97
C HIS A 17 4.44 15.44 16.96
N ASP A 18 3.66 15.93 17.94
CA ASP A 18 3.23 17.34 18.05
C ASP A 18 2.73 17.91 16.71
N VAL A 19 1.78 17.20 16.11
CA VAL A 19 1.32 17.49 14.76
C VAL A 19 0.52 18.79 14.74
N ARG A 20 1.09 19.82 14.12
CA ARG A 20 0.50 21.17 14.02
C ARG A 20 -0.84 21.22 13.28
N ASP A 21 -1.01 20.38 12.26
CA ASP A 21 -2.27 20.27 11.52
C ASP A 21 -2.82 18.83 11.59
N PRO A 22 -3.57 18.50 12.64
CA PRO A 22 -4.22 17.21 12.81
C PRO A 22 -5.21 16.85 11.70
N ALA A 23 -5.84 17.84 11.06
CA ALA A 23 -6.82 17.60 10.01
C ALA A 23 -6.13 17.14 8.73
N ALA A 24 -5.02 17.76 8.36
CA ALA A 24 -4.20 17.33 7.23
C ALA A 24 -3.68 15.89 7.40
N LEU A 25 -3.22 15.51 8.60
CA LEU A 25 -2.78 14.14 8.88
C LEU A 25 -3.94 13.15 8.73
N ARG A 26 -5.11 13.45 9.29
CA ARG A 26 -6.30 12.61 9.15
C ARG A 26 -6.68 12.42 7.69
N ASN A 27 -6.73 13.51 6.92
CA ASN A 27 -7.08 13.45 5.50
C ASN A 27 -6.09 12.60 4.70
N LEU A 28 -4.79 12.69 4.98
CA LEU A 28 -3.79 11.81 4.35
C LEU A 28 -4.00 10.35 4.76
N ALA A 29 -4.23 10.08 6.05
CA ALA A 29 -4.46 8.72 6.55
C ALA A 29 -5.66 8.06 5.85
N PHE A 30 -6.81 8.74 5.82
CA PHE A 30 -7.99 8.27 5.10
C PHE A 30 -7.73 8.08 3.61
N TYR A 31 -7.07 9.05 2.97
CA TYR A 31 -6.73 8.95 1.56
C TYR A 31 -5.93 7.67 1.27
N LEU A 32 -4.94 7.33 2.09
CA LEU A 32 -4.12 6.13 1.92
C LEU A 32 -4.92 4.85 2.19
N LEU A 33 -5.73 4.81 3.24
CA LEU A 33 -6.56 3.65 3.58
C LEU A 33 -7.58 3.33 2.48
N THR A 34 -8.29 4.33 1.95
CA THR A 34 -9.23 4.14 0.83
C THR A 34 -8.53 3.72 -0.48
N ASN A 35 -7.25 4.09 -0.63
CA ASN A 35 -6.42 3.71 -1.78
C ASN A 35 -5.51 2.50 -1.50
N SER A 36 -5.79 1.70 -0.48
CA SER A 36 -5.12 0.43 -0.23
C SER A 36 -5.14 -0.47 -1.48
N GLY A 37 -3.98 -1.05 -1.84
CA GLY A 37 -3.73 -1.80 -3.08
C GLY A 37 -3.39 -0.94 -4.30
N LYS A 38 -3.62 0.38 -4.27
CA LYS A 38 -3.36 1.26 -5.42
C LYS A 38 -1.98 1.90 -5.37
N GLN A 39 -1.47 2.20 -6.56
CA GLN A 39 -0.26 3.01 -6.72
C GLN A 39 -0.53 4.47 -6.36
N VAL A 40 0.15 4.97 -5.33
CA VAL A 40 0.11 6.37 -4.90
C VAL A 40 1.42 7.06 -5.26
N SER A 41 1.32 8.28 -5.79
CA SER A 41 2.47 9.13 -6.06
C SER A 41 2.39 10.41 -5.24
N LEU A 42 3.54 10.92 -4.80
CA LEU A 42 3.63 12.17 -4.05
C LEU A 42 2.95 13.33 -4.79
N LYS A 43 3.07 13.37 -6.12
CA LYS A 43 2.41 14.40 -6.96
C LYS A 43 0.89 14.32 -6.85
N LYS A 44 0.30 13.12 -6.92
CA LYS A 44 -1.16 12.94 -6.80
C LYS A 44 -1.64 13.31 -5.40
N MET A 45 -0.92 12.90 -4.35
CA MET A 45 -1.25 13.26 -2.97
C MET A 45 -1.19 14.77 -2.72
N ARG A 46 -0.16 15.45 -3.24
CA ARG A 46 -0.05 16.92 -3.17
C ARG A 46 -1.25 17.61 -3.82
N VAL A 47 -1.63 17.19 -5.03
CA VAL A 47 -2.77 17.80 -5.73
C VAL A 47 -4.08 17.52 -5.00
N ALA A 48 -4.28 16.30 -4.50
CA ALA A 48 -5.52 15.92 -3.83
C ALA A 48 -5.70 16.54 -2.45
N LEU A 49 -4.61 16.76 -1.70
CA LEU A 49 -4.66 17.17 -0.29
C LEU A 49 -4.17 18.60 -0.04
N GLY A 50 -3.60 19.27 -1.05
CA GLY A 50 -3.05 20.63 -0.90
C GLY A 50 -1.77 20.70 -0.04
N LEU A 51 -1.13 19.57 0.25
CA LEU A 51 0.02 19.50 1.14
C LEU A 51 1.36 19.63 0.41
N SER A 52 2.36 20.16 1.09
CA SER A 52 3.74 20.17 0.59
C SER A 52 4.30 18.74 0.48
N TYR A 53 5.30 18.53 -0.38
CA TYR A 53 5.93 17.22 -0.48
C TYR A 53 6.58 16.76 0.84
N ASP A 54 7.15 17.68 1.60
CA ASP A 54 7.83 17.37 2.85
C ASP A 54 6.82 17.00 3.95
N THR A 55 5.70 17.72 4.01
CA THR A 55 4.58 17.37 4.91
C THR A 55 4.03 15.98 4.59
N ILE A 56 3.84 15.65 3.32
CA ILE A 56 3.35 14.31 2.92
C ILE A 56 4.34 13.23 3.34
N ARG A 57 5.65 13.42 3.08
CA ARG A 57 6.68 12.44 3.47
C ARG A 57 6.75 12.26 4.98
N GLN A 58 6.71 13.36 5.73
CA GLN A 58 6.74 13.35 7.18
C GLN A 58 5.53 12.59 7.74
N PHE A 59 4.32 12.97 7.33
CA PHE A 59 3.10 12.31 7.80
C PHE A 59 3.03 10.85 7.37
N LEU A 60 3.42 10.51 6.15
CA LEU A 60 3.50 9.13 5.71
C LEU A 60 4.45 8.31 6.60
N GLY A 61 5.61 8.87 6.97
CA GLY A 61 6.52 8.24 7.91
C GLY A 61 5.90 8.01 9.29
N TYR A 62 5.10 8.95 9.79
CA TYR A 62 4.37 8.78 11.05
C TYR A 62 3.34 7.65 10.97
N LEU A 63 2.58 7.58 9.86
CA LEU A 63 1.57 6.54 9.64
C LEU A 63 2.18 5.15 9.44
N GLU A 64 3.37 5.06 8.83
CA GLU A 64 4.13 3.80 8.72
C GLU A 64 4.71 3.37 10.07
N ALA A 65 5.27 4.31 10.84
CA ALA A 65 5.82 4.04 12.17
C ALA A 65 4.74 3.62 13.19
N SER A 66 3.49 4.03 12.96
CA SER A 66 2.34 3.63 13.78
C SER A 66 1.65 2.36 13.29
N PHE A 67 2.18 1.68 12.27
CA PHE A 67 1.55 0.51 11.64
C PHE A 67 0.12 0.78 11.14
N LEU A 68 -0.20 2.01 10.71
CA LEU A 68 -1.50 2.27 10.09
C LEU A 68 -1.50 1.83 8.62
N VAL A 69 -0.40 2.12 7.93
CA VAL A 69 -0.18 1.76 6.53
C VAL A 69 1.24 1.26 6.32
N PHE A 70 1.48 0.65 5.17
CA PHE A 70 2.82 0.36 4.70
C PHE A 70 2.91 0.43 3.18
N GLN A 71 4.10 0.72 2.68
CA GLN A 71 4.35 0.83 1.25
C GLN A 71 4.99 -0.43 0.67
N VAL A 72 4.57 -0.78 -0.54
CA VAL A 72 5.15 -1.83 -1.39
C VAL A 72 5.77 -1.13 -2.62
N PRO A 73 7.11 -1.02 -2.68
CA PRO A 73 7.79 -0.33 -3.77
C PRO A 73 7.82 -1.14 -5.06
N PHE A 74 8.16 -0.48 -6.18
CA PHE A 74 8.36 -1.14 -7.46
C PHE A 74 9.63 -2.01 -7.43
N PHE A 75 9.54 -3.22 -7.94
CA PHE A 75 10.68 -4.12 -8.08
C PHE A 75 11.54 -3.70 -9.27
N SER A 76 12.79 -3.33 -8.99
CA SER A 76 13.85 -3.21 -9.99
C SER A 76 15.19 -3.55 -9.37
N PHE A 77 16.10 -4.10 -10.18
CA PHE A 77 17.50 -4.22 -9.81
C PHE A 77 18.19 -2.85 -9.72
N SER A 78 17.63 -1.82 -10.36
CA SER A 78 18.07 -0.43 -10.25
C SER A 78 17.33 0.27 -9.11
N LEU A 79 18.07 0.67 -8.07
CA LEU A 79 17.53 1.47 -6.97
C LEU A 79 16.90 2.78 -7.47
N LYS A 80 17.54 3.45 -8.44
CA LYS A 80 17.04 4.68 -9.03
C LYS A 80 15.68 4.48 -9.68
N GLU A 81 15.52 3.38 -10.42
CA GLU A 81 14.25 3.06 -11.05
C GLU A 81 13.17 2.78 -10.00
N SER A 82 13.47 1.93 -9.01
CA SER A 82 12.54 1.59 -7.92
C SER A 82 12.05 2.84 -7.17
N LEU A 83 12.95 3.79 -6.86
CA LEU A 83 12.61 5.04 -6.19
C LEU A 83 11.80 6.00 -7.07
N SER A 84 11.97 5.96 -8.39
CA SER A 84 11.27 6.85 -9.33
C SER A 84 9.81 6.46 -9.56
N LYS A 85 9.47 5.18 -9.39
CA LYS A 85 8.14 4.66 -9.64
C LYS A 85 7.23 4.90 -8.43
N PRO A 86 5.91 5.06 -8.65
CA PRO A 86 4.92 5.09 -7.56
C PRO A 86 5.05 3.86 -6.65
N ARG A 87 4.56 3.97 -5.43
CA ARG A 87 4.52 2.84 -4.49
C ARG A 87 3.08 2.39 -4.35
N LYS A 88 2.82 1.08 -4.24
CA LYS A 88 1.52 0.62 -3.74
C LYS A 88 1.48 0.90 -2.24
N VAL A 89 0.33 1.33 -1.72
CA VAL A 89 0.11 1.50 -0.27
C VAL A 89 -0.91 0.48 0.18
N PHE A 90 -0.75 -0.05 1.38
CA PHE A 90 -1.67 -0.99 2.00
C PHE A 90 -1.97 -0.57 3.43
N ALA A 91 -3.22 -0.75 3.86
CA ALA A 91 -3.56 -0.73 5.28
C ALA A 91 -2.90 -1.93 5.98
N PHE A 92 -2.49 -1.75 7.23
CA PHE A 92 -1.94 -2.86 8.02
C PHE A 92 -3.02 -3.82 8.53
N ASP A 93 -4.29 -3.39 8.47
CA ASP A 93 -5.45 -4.15 8.91
C ASP A 93 -6.58 -4.02 7.89
N LEU A 94 -7.24 -5.13 7.56
CA LEU A 94 -8.32 -5.17 6.57
C LEU A 94 -9.59 -4.46 7.05
N GLY A 95 -9.82 -4.44 8.37
CA GLY A 95 -10.89 -3.67 8.99
C GLY A 95 -10.68 -2.18 8.80
N MET A 96 -9.45 -1.68 8.93
CA MET A 96 -9.12 -0.27 8.63
C MET A 96 -9.36 0.10 7.17
N GLN A 97 -8.98 -0.76 6.22
CA GLN A 97 -9.27 -0.54 4.80
C GLN A 97 -10.78 -0.47 4.55
N GLN A 98 -11.53 -1.44 5.08
CA GLN A 98 -12.99 -1.50 4.92
C GLN A 98 -13.67 -0.29 5.56
N TYR A 99 -13.22 0.13 6.75
CA TYR A 99 -13.74 1.30 7.44
C TYR A 99 -13.57 2.58 6.62
N ALA A 100 -12.40 2.77 6.00
CA ALA A 100 -12.15 3.93 5.15
C ALA A 100 -12.81 3.85 3.77
N SER A 101 -13.26 2.67 3.36
CA SER A 101 -13.90 2.45 2.06
C SER A 101 -15.41 2.57 2.16
N LYS A 102 -16.01 3.38 1.29
CA LYS A 102 -17.48 3.55 1.21
C LYS A 102 -18.14 2.60 0.20
N SER A 103 -17.39 1.70 -0.44
CA SER A 103 -17.86 0.85 -1.54
C SER A 103 -17.76 -0.63 -1.18
N PHE A 104 -18.88 -1.36 -1.22
CA PHE A 104 -18.97 -2.77 -0.80
C PHE A 104 -18.51 -3.78 -1.87
N THR A 105 -18.51 -3.43 -3.17
CA THR A 105 -18.36 -4.40 -4.28
C THR A 105 -16.99 -4.39 -4.96
N GLU A 106 -16.34 -3.24 -5.14
CA GLU A 106 -14.97 -3.12 -5.69
C GLU A 106 -13.86 -3.47 -4.68
N ASP A 107 -14.21 -3.91 -3.47
CA ASP A 107 -13.26 -4.10 -2.39
C ASP A 107 -12.72 -5.52 -2.27
N ARG A 108 -13.43 -6.57 -2.71
CA ARG A 108 -13.02 -7.95 -2.39
C ARG A 108 -11.67 -8.36 -2.98
N GLY A 109 -11.39 -8.00 -4.25
CA GLY A 109 -10.09 -8.25 -4.87
C GLY A 109 -8.96 -7.48 -4.16
N ARG A 110 -9.20 -6.21 -3.83
CA ARG A 110 -8.23 -5.37 -3.13
C ARG A 110 -8.01 -5.81 -1.68
N LEU A 111 -9.04 -6.31 -1.02
CA LEU A 111 -8.94 -6.91 0.32
C LEU A 111 -8.16 -8.22 0.27
N ALA A 112 -8.34 -9.03 -0.78
CA ALA A 112 -7.54 -10.23 -0.99
C ALA A 112 -6.05 -9.88 -1.22
N GLU A 113 -5.77 -8.89 -2.07
CA GLU A 113 -4.40 -8.37 -2.26
C GLU A 113 -3.80 -7.84 -0.94
N ALA A 114 -4.56 -7.05 -0.19
CA ALA A 114 -4.12 -6.52 1.09
C ALA A 114 -3.85 -7.63 2.12
N ALA A 115 -4.68 -8.67 2.16
CA ALA A 115 -4.49 -9.82 3.05
C ALA A 115 -3.15 -10.52 2.75
N VAL A 116 -2.84 -10.72 1.47
CA VAL A 116 -1.56 -11.30 1.03
C VAL A 116 -0.40 -10.36 1.37
N ALA A 117 -0.54 -9.04 1.15
CA ALA A 117 0.49 -8.07 1.48
C ALA A 117 0.85 -8.07 2.99
N ILE A 118 -0.17 -8.10 3.85
CA ILE A 118 -0.02 -8.18 5.31
C ILE A 118 0.69 -9.48 5.69
N GLU A 119 0.27 -10.62 5.11
CA GLU A 119 0.86 -11.92 5.40
C GLU A 119 2.33 -12.02 4.96
N LEU A 120 2.67 -11.47 3.79
CA LEU A 120 4.06 -11.38 3.34
C LEU A 120 4.92 -10.60 4.34
N LYS A 121 4.39 -9.47 4.85
CA LYS A 121 5.07 -8.65 5.84
C LYS A 121 5.23 -9.39 7.17
N HIS A 122 4.19 -10.06 7.67
CA HIS A 122 4.25 -10.87 8.88
C HIS A 122 5.26 -12.02 8.79
N ARG A 123 5.42 -12.65 7.61
CA ARG A 123 6.42 -13.69 7.36
C ARG A 123 7.84 -13.17 7.12
N GLY A 124 8.04 -11.85 7.18
CA GLY A 124 9.32 -11.18 7.01
C GLY A 124 9.84 -11.20 5.58
N PHE A 125 8.95 -11.18 4.58
CA PHE A 125 9.35 -10.95 3.19
C PHE A 125 9.50 -9.46 2.91
N GLU A 126 10.49 -9.10 2.08
CA GLU A 126 10.52 -7.82 1.41
C GLU A 126 9.53 -7.90 0.23
N ALA A 127 8.39 -7.23 0.33
CA ALA A 127 7.38 -7.22 -0.73
C ALA A 127 7.60 -6.04 -1.69
N TYR A 128 7.57 -6.33 -2.98
CA TYR A 128 7.58 -5.35 -4.06
C TYR A 128 6.42 -5.63 -5.01
N TYR A 129 6.06 -4.70 -5.89
CA TYR A 129 5.19 -5.00 -7.03
C TYR A 129 5.99 -4.86 -8.33
N TRP A 130 5.57 -5.49 -9.42
CA TRP A 130 6.26 -5.36 -10.70
C TRP A 130 5.28 -5.13 -11.85
N LYS A 131 5.72 -4.37 -12.85
CA LYS A 131 4.91 -4.03 -14.03
C LYS A 131 5.78 -3.71 -15.23
N ASN A 132 5.44 -4.29 -16.37
CA ASN A 132 5.95 -3.96 -17.70
C ASN A 132 4.81 -4.10 -18.72
N ALA A 133 4.85 -5.09 -19.62
CA ALA A 133 3.70 -5.42 -20.47
C ALA A 133 2.59 -6.10 -19.66
N GLY A 134 2.98 -7.02 -18.77
CA GLY A 134 2.15 -7.60 -17.72
C GLY A 134 2.35 -6.92 -16.35
N GLU A 135 1.60 -7.38 -15.35
CA GLU A 135 1.70 -6.95 -13.96
C GLU A 135 1.85 -8.16 -13.04
N VAL A 136 2.71 -8.03 -12.03
CA VAL A 136 2.82 -8.97 -10.91
C VAL A 136 2.50 -8.20 -9.64
N ASP A 137 1.52 -8.69 -8.88
CA ASP A 137 1.01 -7.99 -7.69
C ASP A 137 2.08 -7.89 -6.63
N PHE A 138 2.75 -9.02 -6.35
CA PHE A 138 3.84 -9.10 -5.40
C PHE A 138 5.05 -9.88 -5.94
N VAL A 139 6.23 -9.31 -5.79
CA VAL A 139 7.50 -10.02 -5.83
C VAL A 139 7.96 -10.11 -4.37
N ALA A 140 7.77 -11.28 -3.76
CA ALA A 140 8.18 -11.55 -2.40
C ALA A 140 9.65 -11.98 -2.40
N LYS A 141 10.50 -11.18 -1.75
CA LYS A 141 11.93 -11.44 -1.66
C LYS A 141 12.31 -11.88 -0.25
N LYS A 142 13.12 -12.94 -0.19
CA LYS A 142 13.79 -13.38 1.04
C LYS A 142 15.20 -13.84 0.71
N LYS A 143 16.21 -13.14 1.25
CA LYS A 143 17.62 -13.31 0.85
C LYS A 143 17.79 -13.11 -0.65
N THR A 144 18.21 -14.16 -1.37
CA THR A 144 18.44 -14.17 -2.82
C THR A 144 17.26 -14.71 -3.62
N SER A 145 16.24 -15.27 -2.95
CA SER A 145 15.08 -15.85 -3.62
C SER A 145 14.01 -14.80 -3.89
N LEU A 146 13.50 -14.79 -5.12
CA LEU A 146 12.37 -13.99 -5.58
C LEU A 146 11.20 -14.91 -5.91
N LEU A 147 10.04 -14.65 -5.31
CA LEU A 147 8.81 -15.37 -5.57
C LEU A 147 7.76 -14.41 -6.14
N PRO A 148 7.41 -14.49 -7.44
CA PRO A 148 6.32 -13.71 -8.01
C PRO A 148 4.97 -14.33 -7.62
N ILE A 149 4.02 -13.47 -7.25
CA ILE A 149 2.70 -13.83 -6.75
C ILE A 149 1.67 -12.87 -7.37
N ASN A 150 0.65 -13.43 -8.01
CA ASN A 150 -0.56 -12.68 -8.38
C ASN A 150 -1.72 -13.15 -7.50
N VAL A 151 -2.57 -12.21 -7.10
CA VAL A 151 -3.70 -12.47 -6.22
C VAL A 151 -4.97 -12.29 -7.03
N CYS A 152 -5.75 -13.36 -7.11
CA CYS A 152 -6.97 -13.38 -7.91
C CYS A 152 -8.17 -13.73 -7.01
N TYR A 153 -9.17 -12.86 -7.00
CA TYR A 153 -10.45 -13.11 -6.33
C TYR A 153 -11.54 -13.30 -7.40
N SER A 154 -11.48 -14.44 -8.10
CA SER A 154 -12.50 -14.86 -9.07
C SER A 154 -12.47 -16.37 -9.27
N GLU A 155 -13.56 -16.93 -9.78
CA GLU A 155 -13.67 -18.37 -10.07
C GLU A 155 -12.80 -18.79 -11.26
N ASN A 156 -12.52 -17.85 -12.18
CA ASN A 156 -11.69 -18.07 -13.35
C ASN A 156 -10.37 -17.32 -13.21
N LEU A 157 -9.24 -17.97 -13.51
CA LEU A 157 -7.93 -17.33 -13.53
C LEU A 157 -7.69 -16.62 -14.87
N PRO A 158 -7.65 -15.28 -14.93
CA PRO A 158 -7.47 -14.55 -16.18
C PRO A 158 -6.11 -14.85 -16.82
N LYS A 159 -6.08 -14.94 -18.16
CA LYS A 159 -4.86 -15.25 -18.91
C LYS A 159 -3.72 -14.27 -18.64
N ARG A 160 -4.05 -12.98 -18.48
CA ARG A 160 -3.11 -11.90 -18.17
C ARG A 160 -2.30 -12.15 -16.89
N GLU A 161 -2.88 -12.81 -15.89
CA GLU A 161 -2.20 -13.09 -14.61
C GLU A 161 -1.05 -14.09 -14.84
N LYS A 162 -1.32 -15.14 -15.62
CA LYS A 162 -0.30 -16.12 -15.99
C LYS A 162 0.77 -15.50 -16.88
N GLU A 163 0.37 -14.68 -17.86
CA GLU A 163 1.30 -14.02 -18.78
C GLU A 163 2.25 -13.06 -18.03
N GLY A 164 1.75 -12.29 -17.06
CA GLY A 164 2.57 -11.41 -16.22
C GLY A 164 3.60 -12.17 -15.37
N LEU A 165 3.21 -13.28 -14.74
CA LEU A 165 4.13 -14.15 -14.00
C LEU A 165 5.22 -14.73 -14.91
N MET A 166 4.84 -15.23 -16.08
CA MET A 166 5.78 -15.81 -17.05
C MET A 166 6.73 -14.76 -17.65
N GLU A 167 6.26 -13.54 -17.85
CA GLU A 167 7.12 -12.42 -18.28
C GLU A 167 8.16 -12.10 -17.21
N PHE A 168 7.76 -12.01 -15.94
CA PHE A 168 8.67 -11.74 -14.84
C PHE A 168 9.75 -12.83 -14.69
N CYS A 169 9.38 -14.11 -14.80
CA CYS A 169 10.32 -15.23 -14.66
C CYS A 169 11.38 -15.32 -15.77
N LYS A 170 11.20 -14.60 -16.90
CA LYS A 170 12.19 -14.54 -18.00
C LYS A 170 13.24 -13.45 -17.80
N LYS A 171 13.07 -12.59 -16.80
CA LYS A 171 13.97 -11.49 -16.46
C LYS A 171 15.12 -11.96 -15.59
#